data_AF-A0A954KFF8-F1
#
_entry.id   AF-A0A954KFF8-F1
#
_cell.length_a   1.000
_cell.length_b   1.000
_cell.length_c   1.000
_cell.angle_alpha   90.00
_cell.angle_beta   90.00
_cell.angle_gamma   90.00
#
_symmetry.space_group_name_H-M   'P 1'
#
loop_
_entity.id
_entity.type
_entity.pdbx_description
1 polymer ?
#
loop_
_entity_poly.entity_id
_entity_poly.type
_entity_poly.pdbx_seq_one_letter_code
_entity_poly.pdbx_strand_id
1 'polypeptide(L)'
;MSPLAFLNQLTVSQRKIVYAAIGALMLLPILLLGSPADKLNKDGTPIRSGGYLAQMRFDNELGEASLGNVDPTSSAMSFSLLGFRGIVACMLWSEADDLKQRKEFAQLEKKVESIIELQPHFRQVWEFQGWNLAFNVSTECDDVRERYKWVKKGAKFMIRGTERNRRVPELHWQTGYFFGSKIGRADEKEEYRRFFIADPDENEDFAGKADPEINPQGKGNYEVARDWFLKANALVTSGREQHQMDEPLLLAYPSSALIDHATAIQDDGVQPDGMELARHEDIVEALAELSYDDDPEKRKEKQARLDAAYDAWKERCQTAWENALEAWVTDYGRMRLRATDPNRTQFILEEDFREMEQLALDQGVKPQVVLDWHSLYRRTTNYPTRKKRCEIESDPNMTEARYKLAEGKRRFTYMSDFVGAKELLIQGLTDMEVVVRKQTRDDGSNALLVDEPDIVRNIIKSQILLEQSYLLSHEKPPETFPLKDLVWDNPDSTIQGIKLESQQAYQAKYGYLTQ
;
A
#
# COMPACT_ATOMS: atom_id res chain seq x y z
N MET A 1 -39.89 -63.87 1.34
CA MET A 1 -41.05 -63.06 0.92
C MET A 1 -40.53 -61.72 0.41
N SER A 2 -40.95 -61.26 -0.76
CA SER A 2 -40.54 -59.93 -1.24
C SER A 2 -41.17 -58.83 -0.35
N PRO A 3 -40.54 -57.67 -0.18
CA PRO A 3 -41.08 -56.55 0.61
C PRO A 3 -42.50 -56.15 0.17
N LEU A 4 -42.76 -56.26 -1.14
CA LEU A 4 -44.06 -56.02 -1.77
C LEU A 4 -45.11 -57.07 -1.38
N ALA A 5 -44.72 -58.35 -1.24
CA ALA A 5 -45.63 -59.42 -0.83
C ALA A 5 -46.06 -59.28 0.65
N PHE A 6 -45.19 -58.75 1.52
CA PHE A 6 -45.49 -58.46 2.92
C PHE A 6 -46.44 -57.25 3.08
N LEU A 7 -46.20 -56.17 2.32
CA LEU A 7 -47.05 -54.96 2.34
C LEU A 7 -48.48 -55.21 1.83
N ASN A 8 -48.66 -56.17 0.92
CA ASN A 8 -49.98 -56.54 0.39
C ASN A 8 -50.83 -57.37 1.38
N GLN A 9 -50.25 -57.98 2.41
CA GLN A 9 -50.98 -58.70 3.46
C GLN A 9 -51.44 -57.80 4.62
N LEU A 10 -51.01 -56.53 4.64
CA LEU A 10 -51.35 -55.56 5.69
C LEU A 10 -52.63 -54.78 5.35
N THR A 11 -53.37 -54.39 6.39
CA THR A 11 -54.51 -53.47 6.25
C THR A 11 -54.05 -52.05 5.87
N VAL A 12 -54.96 -51.22 5.34
CA VAL A 12 -54.65 -49.83 4.94
C VAL A 12 -54.07 -49.01 6.10
N SER A 13 -54.58 -49.16 7.33
CA SER A 13 -54.04 -48.47 8.51
C SER A 13 -52.63 -48.95 8.85
N GLN A 14 -52.35 -50.25 8.78
CA GLN A 14 -51.01 -50.79 9.03
C GLN A 14 -49.99 -50.28 7.99
N ARG A 15 -50.37 -50.20 6.71
CA ARG A 15 -49.50 -49.60 5.67
C ARG A 15 -49.19 -48.13 5.94
N LYS A 16 -50.17 -47.33 6.37
CA LYS A 16 -49.95 -45.92 6.74
C LYS A 16 -48.97 -45.78 7.92
N ILE A 17 -49.08 -46.65 8.92
CA ILE A 17 -48.15 -46.68 10.07
C ILE A 17 -46.74 -47.07 9.60
N VAL A 18 -46.61 -48.06 8.72
CA VAL A 18 -45.31 -48.47 8.17
C VAL A 18 -44.68 -47.33 7.34
N TYR A 19 -45.45 -46.63 6.50
CA TYR A 19 -44.94 -45.48 5.75
C TYR A 19 -44.56 -44.31 6.66
N ALA A 20 -45.35 -44.04 7.71
CA ALA A 20 -45.01 -43.02 8.70
C ALA A 20 -43.72 -43.38 9.47
N ALA A 21 -43.54 -44.65 9.83
CA ALA A 21 -42.33 -45.15 10.49
C ALA A 21 -41.11 -45.06 9.57
N ILE A 22 -41.23 -45.43 8.30
CA ILE A 22 -40.16 -45.25 7.29
C ILE A 22 -39.85 -43.77 7.09
N GLY A 23 -40.86 -42.91 7.01
CA GLY A 23 -40.69 -41.46 6.92
C GLY A 23 -39.96 -40.88 8.13
N ALA A 24 -40.33 -41.28 9.34
CA ALA A 24 -39.62 -40.91 10.57
C ALA A 24 -38.17 -41.44 10.61
N LEU A 25 -37.94 -42.66 10.12
CA LEU A 25 -36.62 -43.26 10.03
C LEU A 25 -35.72 -42.52 9.02
N MET A 26 -36.30 -42.02 7.92
CA MET A 26 -35.61 -41.20 6.92
C MET A 26 -35.35 -39.77 7.40
N LEU A 27 -36.22 -39.21 8.26
CA LEU A 27 -36.01 -37.89 8.88
C LEU A 27 -34.81 -37.86 9.82
N LEU A 28 -34.50 -39.00 10.47
CA LEU A 28 -33.43 -39.11 11.46
C LEU A 28 -32.03 -38.77 10.89
N PRO A 29 -31.55 -39.38 9.78
CA PRO A 29 -30.30 -38.97 9.14
C PRO A 29 -30.37 -37.56 8.53
N ILE A 30 -31.54 -37.12 8.05
CA ILE A 30 -31.70 -35.74 7.51
C ILE A 30 -31.47 -34.70 8.61
N LEU A 31 -32.04 -34.92 9.81
CA LEU A 31 -31.86 -34.02 10.95
C LEU A 31 -30.44 -34.09 11.53
N LEU A 32 -29.85 -35.28 11.63
CA LEU A 32 -28.48 -35.45 12.14
C LEU A 32 -27.41 -34.87 11.19
N LEU A 33 -27.60 -35.01 9.88
CA LEU A 33 -26.65 -34.51 8.89
C LEU A 33 -26.91 -33.03 8.54
N GLY A 34 -28.18 -32.63 8.40
CA GLY A 34 -28.59 -31.39 7.77
C GLY A 34 -29.20 -30.32 8.69
N SER A 35 -29.24 -30.53 10.01
CA SER A 35 -29.67 -29.46 10.92
C SER A 35 -28.76 -28.23 10.81
N PRO A 36 -29.32 -27.01 10.68
CA PRO A 36 -28.53 -25.79 10.55
C PRO A 36 -27.79 -25.45 11.85
N ALA A 37 -26.76 -24.61 11.78
CA ALA A 37 -26.08 -24.11 12.98
C ALA A 37 -26.81 -22.89 13.54
N ASP A 38 -27.25 -23.00 14.80
CA ASP A 38 -28.15 -22.04 15.45
C ASP A 38 -27.47 -21.20 16.54
N LYS A 39 -26.16 -21.36 16.77
CA LYS A 39 -25.46 -20.69 17.88
C LYS A 39 -24.36 -19.73 17.42
N LEU A 40 -24.43 -18.49 17.93
CA LEU A 40 -23.40 -17.47 17.88
C LEU A 40 -22.87 -17.19 19.29
N ASN A 41 -21.62 -16.74 19.39
CA ASN A 41 -21.08 -16.10 20.58
C ASN A 41 -21.71 -14.71 20.77
N LYS A 42 -21.55 -14.12 21.96
CA LYS A 42 -22.06 -12.77 22.28
C LYS A 42 -21.44 -11.65 21.41
N ASP A 43 -20.30 -11.93 20.79
CA ASP A 43 -19.58 -11.04 19.87
C ASP A 43 -19.94 -11.28 18.39
N GLY A 44 -20.95 -12.12 18.09
CA GLY A 44 -21.38 -12.44 16.74
C GLY A 44 -20.49 -13.45 16.01
N THR A 45 -19.49 -14.04 16.68
CA THR A 45 -18.67 -15.09 16.06
C THR A 45 -19.41 -16.44 16.02
N PRO A 46 -19.31 -17.21 14.92
CA PRO A 46 -20.04 -18.46 14.78
C PRO A 46 -19.50 -19.55 15.71
N ILE A 47 -20.41 -20.28 16.38
CA ILE A 47 -20.07 -21.43 17.24
C ILE A 47 -20.35 -22.71 16.45
N ARG A 48 -19.43 -23.68 16.54
CA ARG A 48 -19.62 -25.05 16.05
C ARG A 48 -20.92 -25.63 16.61
N SER A 49 -21.96 -25.71 15.78
CA SER A 49 -23.31 -26.16 16.16
C SER A 49 -24.05 -26.68 14.92
N GLY A 50 -25.23 -27.30 15.12
CA GLY A 50 -25.98 -27.96 14.05
C GLY A 50 -25.54 -29.41 13.77
N GLY A 51 -26.00 -29.95 12.64
CA GLY A 51 -25.74 -31.31 12.19
C GLY A 51 -24.31 -31.50 11.67
N TYR A 52 -23.97 -32.74 11.32
CA TYR A 52 -22.61 -33.09 10.89
C TYR A 52 -22.12 -32.28 9.68
N LEU A 53 -22.98 -31.98 8.70
CA LEU A 53 -22.60 -31.17 7.54
C LEU A 53 -22.39 -29.70 7.92
N ALA A 54 -23.21 -29.14 8.82
CA ALA A 54 -23.02 -27.76 9.30
C ALA A 54 -21.70 -27.64 10.07
N GLN A 55 -21.37 -28.65 10.89
CA GLN A 55 -20.09 -28.72 11.58
C GLN A 55 -18.93 -28.91 10.61
N MET A 56 -19.03 -29.79 9.61
CA MET A 56 -17.98 -29.92 8.59
C MET A 56 -17.80 -28.66 7.75
N ARG A 57 -18.89 -27.93 7.42
CA ARG A 57 -18.83 -26.63 6.75
C ARG A 57 -18.20 -25.56 7.64
N PHE A 58 -18.41 -25.62 8.94
CA PHE A 58 -17.73 -24.75 9.90
C PHE A 58 -16.25 -25.10 10.04
N ASP A 59 -15.93 -26.39 10.17
CA ASP A 59 -14.57 -26.91 10.36
C ASP A 59 -13.72 -26.76 9.08
N ASN A 60 -14.32 -26.90 7.89
CA ASN A 60 -13.66 -26.79 6.58
C ASN A 60 -14.01 -25.50 5.81
N GLU A 61 -14.74 -24.58 6.44
CA GLU A 61 -15.07 -23.25 5.89
C GLU A 61 -15.83 -23.27 4.55
N LEU A 62 -16.68 -24.27 4.36
CA LEU A 62 -17.50 -24.43 3.17
C LEU A 62 -18.86 -23.71 3.34
N GLY A 63 -18.87 -22.40 3.12
CA GLY A 63 -20.09 -21.58 3.03
C GLY A 63 -20.71 -21.16 4.38
N GLU A 64 -21.90 -20.55 4.31
CA GLU A 64 -22.61 -19.98 5.46
C GLU A 64 -23.13 -21.09 6.41
N ALA A 65 -22.26 -21.60 7.28
CA ALA A 65 -22.62 -22.67 8.22
C ALA A 65 -23.55 -22.18 9.36
N SER A 66 -23.58 -20.87 9.66
CA SER A 66 -24.32 -20.28 10.79
C SER A 66 -25.34 -19.25 10.34
N LEU A 67 -26.60 -19.44 10.72
CA LEU A 67 -27.74 -18.55 10.43
C LEU A 67 -27.53 -17.09 10.90
N GLY A 68 -26.60 -16.85 11.84
CA GLY A 68 -26.36 -15.53 12.40
C GLY A 68 -25.40 -14.64 11.61
N ASN A 69 -24.65 -15.19 10.64
CA ASN A 69 -23.78 -14.43 9.71
C ASN A 69 -24.26 -14.50 8.25
N VAL A 70 -25.41 -15.16 8.04
CA VAL A 70 -26.10 -15.19 6.75
C VAL A 70 -26.69 -13.81 6.50
N ASP A 71 -26.33 -13.17 5.40
CA ASP A 71 -27.14 -12.05 4.91
C ASP A 71 -28.48 -12.63 4.44
N PRO A 72 -29.61 -12.30 5.09
CA PRO A 72 -30.90 -12.87 4.73
C PRO A 72 -31.23 -12.67 3.25
N THR A 73 -30.73 -11.58 2.66
CA THR A 73 -30.91 -11.25 1.24
C THR A 73 -30.09 -12.17 0.34
N SER A 74 -28.79 -12.36 0.62
CA SER A 74 -27.91 -13.29 -0.10
C SER A 74 -28.46 -14.72 -0.09
N SER A 75 -28.85 -15.20 1.10
CA SER A 75 -29.38 -16.56 1.24
C SER A 75 -30.76 -16.72 0.59
N ALA A 76 -31.65 -15.74 0.70
CA ALA A 76 -32.94 -15.76 0.01
C ALA A 76 -32.76 -15.72 -1.51
N MET A 77 -31.86 -14.88 -2.02
CA MET A 77 -31.57 -14.77 -3.45
C MET A 77 -30.96 -16.08 -3.95
N SER A 78 -29.98 -16.63 -3.25
CA SER A 78 -29.39 -17.93 -3.59
C SER A 78 -30.41 -19.07 -3.56
N PHE A 79 -31.35 -19.07 -2.60
CA PHE A 79 -32.41 -20.07 -2.54
C PHE A 79 -33.40 -19.91 -3.70
N SER A 80 -33.78 -18.68 -4.04
CA SER A 80 -34.71 -18.39 -5.13
C SER A 80 -34.18 -18.80 -6.50
N LEU A 81 -32.87 -18.69 -6.71
CA LEU A 81 -32.22 -19.00 -7.98
C LEU A 81 -31.84 -20.47 -8.12
N LEU A 82 -31.87 -21.26 -7.03
CA LEU A 82 -31.48 -22.67 -7.02
C LEU A 82 -30.14 -22.89 -7.76
N GLY A 83 -30.11 -23.70 -8.82
CA GLY A 83 -28.93 -23.97 -9.63
C GLY A 83 -28.56 -22.89 -10.65
N PHE A 84 -29.42 -21.87 -10.86
CA PHE A 84 -29.20 -20.82 -11.87
C PHE A 84 -28.34 -19.65 -11.37
N ARG A 85 -27.92 -19.67 -10.10
CA ARG A 85 -27.08 -18.64 -9.48
C ARG A 85 -25.87 -18.23 -10.33
N GLY A 86 -25.17 -19.20 -10.91
CA GLY A 86 -23.99 -18.93 -11.76
C GLY A 86 -24.33 -18.20 -13.07
N ILE A 87 -25.46 -18.55 -13.71
CA ILE A 87 -25.89 -17.91 -14.96
C ILE A 87 -26.30 -16.46 -14.70
N VAL A 88 -27.08 -16.23 -13.63
CA VAL A 88 -27.50 -14.88 -13.23
C VAL A 88 -26.29 -14.02 -12.87
N ALA A 89 -25.31 -14.58 -12.15
CA ALA A 89 -24.08 -13.88 -11.88
C ALA A 89 -23.37 -13.45 -13.19
N CYS A 90 -23.20 -14.36 -14.16
CA CYS A 90 -22.60 -14.01 -15.46
C CYS A 90 -23.37 -12.90 -16.20
N MET A 91 -24.70 -12.92 -16.16
CA MET A 91 -25.52 -11.86 -16.76
C MET A 91 -25.29 -10.51 -16.07
N LEU A 92 -25.29 -10.48 -14.73
CA LEU A 92 -25.03 -9.27 -13.98
C LEU A 92 -23.62 -8.72 -14.23
N TRP A 93 -22.62 -9.59 -14.38
CA TRP A 93 -21.26 -9.19 -14.76
C TRP A 93 -21.22 -8.54 -16.15
N SER A 94 -21.94 -9.10 -17.13
CA SER A 94 -22.06 -8.51 -18.47
C SER A 94 -22.76 -7.15 -18.42
N GLU A 95 -23.87 -7.05 -17.68
CA GLU A 95 -24.60 -5.79 -17.52
C GLU A 95 -23.77 -4.73 -16.78
N ALA A 96 -23.00 -5.12 -15.77
CA ALA A 96 -22.09 -4.22 -15.07
C ALA A 96 -21.03 -3.66 -16.04
N ASP A 97 -20.46 -4.48 -16.92
CA ASP A 97 -19.50 -3.99 -17.92
C ASP A 97 -20.15 -3.01 -18.91
N ASP A 98 -21.36 -3.31 -19.40
CA ASP A 98 -22.12 -2.41 -20.28
C ASP A 98 -22.41 -1.05 -19.60
N LEU A 99 -22.84 -1.07 -18.33
CA LEU A 99 -23.12 0.15 -17.56
C LEU A 99 -21.85 0.97 -17.32
N LYS A 100 -20.71 0.31 -17.10
CA LYS A 100 -19.41 0.97 -16.99
C LYS A 100 -19.07 1.69 -18.30
N GLN A 101 -19.22 1.04 -19.45
CA GLN A 101 -18.95 1.64 -20.76
C GLN A 101 -19.86 2.85 -21.05
N ARG A 102 -21.11 2.81 -20.57
CA ARG A 102 -22.08 3.93 -20.69
C ARG A 102 -21.90 5.02 -19.63
N LYS A 103 -20.97 4.85 -18.69
CA LYS A 103 -20.75 5.74 -17.53
C LYS A 103 -21.97 5.87 -16.61
N GLU A 104 -22.83 4.84 -16.57
CA GLU A 104 -24.01 4.79 -15.71
C GLU A 104 -23.67 4.27 -14.31
N PHE A 105 -22.76 4.96 -13.60
CA PHE A 105 -22.09 4.43 -12.41
C PHE A 105 -23.02 4.13 -11.22
N ALA A 106 -24.12 4.88 -11.06
CA ALA A 106 -25.11 4.61 -10.01
C ALA A 106 -25.87 3.28 -10.24
N GLN A 107 -26.07 2.90 -11.50
CA GLN A 107 -26.68 1.60 -11.83
C GLN A 107 -25.65 0.48 -11.75
N LEU A 108 -24.41 0.76 -12.16
CA LEU A 108 -23.28 -0.16 -11.98
C LEU A 108 -23.16 -0.60 -10.52
N GLU A 109 -23.16 0.34 -9.57
CA GLU A 109 -23.08 0.05 -8.13
C GLU A 109 -24.19 -0.90 -7.67
N LYS A 110 -25.43 -0.70 -8.11
CA LYS A 110 -26.55 -1.61 -7.79
C LYS A 110 -26.31 -3.02 -8.33
N LYS A 111 -25.76 -3.16 -9.54
CA LYS A 111 -25.42 -4.47 -10.11
C LYS A 111 -24.29 -5.13 -9.33
N VAL A 112 -23.28 -4.37 -8.92
CA VAL A 112 -22.19 -4.85 -8.09
C VAL A 112 -22.70 -5.38 -6.73
N GLU A 113 -23.63 -4.67 -6.09
CA GLU A 113 -24.27 -5.17 -4.86
C GLU A 113 -25.01 -6.51 -5.09
N SER A 114 -25.78 -6.64 -6.18
CA SER A 114 -26.40 -7.93 -6.52
C SER A 114 -25.37 -9.03 -6.80
N ILE A 115 -24.23 -8.71 -7.42
CA ILE A 115 -23.16 -9.69 -7.66
C ILE A 115 -22.59 -10.20 -6.34
N ILE A 116 -22.30 -9.33 -5.36
CA ILE A 116 -21.77 -9.78 -4.06
C ILE A 116 -22.80 -10.53 -3.22
N GLU A 117 -24.09 -10.21 -3.34
CA GLU A 117 -25.16 -11.03 -2.75
C GLU A 117 -25.16 -12.43 -3.37
N LEU A 118 -24.90 -12.54 -4.66
CA LEU A 118 -24.79 -13.82 -5.35
C LEU A 118 -23.42 -14.48 -5.24
N GLN A 119 -22.35 -13.81 -4.85
CA GLN A 119 -21.00 -14.37 -4.82
C GLN A 119 -20.17 -13.84 -3.63
N PRO A 120 -20.67 -13.87 -2.38
CA PRO A 120 -20.07 -13.15 -1.24
C PRO A 120 -18.71 -13.72 -0.82
N HIS A 121 -18.46 -15.00 -1.11
CA HIS A 121 -17.19 -15.68 -0.79
C HIS A 121 -16.23 -15.79 -1.97
N PHE A 122 -16.61 -15.26 -3.14
CA PHE A 122 -15.72 -15.28 -4.30
C PHE A 122 -14.81 -14.05 -4.23
N ARG A 123 -13.63 -14.24 -3.64
CA ARG A 123 -12.60 -13.21 -3.42
C ARG A 123 -12.40 -12.27 -4.61
N GLN A 124 -12.34 -12.82 -5.82
CA GLN A 124 -12.07 -12.06 -7.05
C GLN A 124 -13.15 -11.00 -7.34
N VAL A 125 -14.40 -11.20 -6.91
CA VAL A 125 -15.44 -10.15 -7.02
C VAL A 125 -15.04 -8.94 -6.19
N TRP A 126 -14.59 -9.16 -4.96
CA TRP A 126 -14.20 -8.11 -4.03
C TRP A 126 -12.99 -7.33 -4.53
N GLU A 127 -11.96 -8.04 -4.99
CA GLU A 127 -10.74 -7.46 -5.55
C GLU A 127 -11.04 -6.67 -6.82
N PHE A 128 -11.72 -7.28 -7.79
CA PHE A 128 -11.97 -6.65 -9.09
C PHE A 128 -12.90 -5.45 -8.96
N GLN A 129 -14.03 -5.57 -8.26
CA GLN A 129 -15.00 -4.48 -8.19
C GLN A 129 -14.51 -3.34 -7.28
N GLY A 130 -13.80 -3.66 -6.18
CA GLY A 130 -13.15 -2.65 -5.35
C GLY A 130 -12.13 -1.83 -6.15
N TRP A 131 -11.31 -2.52 -6.95
CA TRP A 131 -10.37 -1.87 -7.88
C TRP A 131 -11.10 -1.08 -8.97
N ASN A 132 -12.13 -1.65 -9.59
CA ASN A 132 -12.87 -1.02 -10.66
C ASN A 132 -13.50 0.31 -10.21
N LEU A 133 -14.11 0.34 -9.02
CA LEU A 133 -14.68 1.56 -8.45
C LEU A 133 -13.59 2.61 -8.15
N ALA A 134 -12.52 2.23 -7.47
CA ALA A 134 -11.53 3.18 -7.01
C ALA A 134 -10.49 3.60 -8.06
N PHE A 135 -10.22 2.78 -9.06
CA PHE A 135 -9.25 3.11 -10.12
C PHE A 135 -9.99 3.56 -11.36
N ASN A 136 -10.78 2.69 -11.99
CA ASN A 136 -11.36 2.95 -13.30
C ASN A 136 -12.50 3.98 -13.24
N VAL A 137 -13.46 3.82 -12.33
CA VAL A 137 -14.60 4.77 -12.25
C VAL A 137 -14.13 6.13 -11.72
N SER A 138 -13.21 6.14 -10.74
CA SER A 138 -12.67 7.40 -10.22
C SER A 138 -12.01 8.28 -11.29
N THR A 139 -11.27 7.69 -12.24
CA THR A 139 -10.56 8.45 -13.29
C THR A 139 -11.49 9.04 -14.34
N GLU A 140 -12.73 8.56 -14.42
CA GLU A 140 -13.76 9.11 -15.32
C GLU A 140 -14.44 10.36 -14.75
N CYS A 141 -14.15 10.72 -13.49
CA CYS A 141 -14.68 11.93 -12.86
C CYS A 141 -13.70 13.09 -13.06
N ASP A 142 -14.21 14.29 -13.33
CA ASP A 142 -13.35 15.47 -13.54
C ASP A 142 -12.84 16.07 -12.21
N ASP A 143 -13.73 16.17 -11.22
CA ASP A 143 -13.43 16.78 -9.92
C ASP A 143 -12.77 15.81 -8.94
N VAL A 144 -11.68 16.23 -8.29
CA VAL A 144 -10.89 15.38 -7.37
C VAL A 144 -11.68 14.91 -6.16
N ARG A 145 -12.64 15.70 -5.66
CA ARG A 145 -13.51 15.28 -4.53
C ARG A 145 -14.48 14.19 -5.00
N GLU A 146 -15.04 14.32 -6.19
CA GLU A 146 -15.85 13.26 -6.81
C GLU A 146 -15.02 11.99 -7.08
N ARG A 147 -13.77 12.11 -7.57
CA ARG A 147 -12.85 10.96 -7.68
C ARG A 147 -12.71 10.28 -6.33
N TYR A 148 -12.45 11.05 -5.28
CA TYR A 148 -12.24 10.55 -3.93
C TYR A 148 -13.47 9.84 -3.35
N LYS A 149 -14.70 10.29 -3.67
CA LYS A 149 -15.93 9.56 -3.29
C LYS A 149 -15.93 8.13 -3.83
N TRP A 150 -15.53 7.92 -5.09
CA TRP A 150 -15.39 6.58 -5.66
C TRP A 150 -14.23 5.79 -5.07
N VAL A 151 -13.14 6.45 -4.71
CA VAL A 151 -12.03 5.83 -3.96
C VAL A 151 -12.53 5.31 -2.61
N LYS A 152 -13.28 6.11 -1.85
CA LYS A 152 -13.90 5.68 -0.58
C LYS A 152 -14.84 4.50 -0.78
N LYS A 153 -15.69 4.53 -1.82
CA LYS A 153 -16.58 3.42 -2.15
C LYS A 153 -15.80 2.13 -2.40
N GLY A 154 -14.72 2.18 -3.20
CA GLY A 154 -13.85 1.03 -3.43
C GLY A 154 -13.16 0.55 -2.15
N ALA A 155 -12.68 1.45 -1.30
CA ALA A 155 -12.07 1.13 -0.02
C ALA A 155 -13.04 0.41 0.92
N LYS A 156 -14.24 0.97 1.14
CA LYS A 156 -15.32 0.34 1.92
C LYS A 156 -15.70 -1.02 1.34
N PHE A 157 -15.77 -1.12 0.02
CA PHE A 157 -16.06 -2.37 -0.66
C PHE A 157 -15.02 -3.46 -0.34
N MET A 158 -13.73 -3.14 -0.40
CA MET A 158 -12.66 -4.07 -0.05
C MET A 158 -12.70 -4.45 1.44
N ILE A 159 -12.94 -3.50 2.34
CA ILE A 159 -13.07 -3.74 3.78
C ILE A 159 -14.22 -4.72 4.06
N ARG A 160 -15.42 -4.48 3.52
CA ARG A 160 -16.56 -5.43 3.62
C ARG A 160 -16.18 -6.81 3.08
N GLY A 161 -15.42 -6.85 1.99
CA GLY A 161 -14.87 -8.08 1.45
C GLY A 161 -14.03 -8.85 2.47
N THR A 162 -13.13 -8.17 3.20
CA THR A 162 -12.33 -8.79 4.27
C THR A 162 -13.18 -9.26 5.44
N GLU A 163 -14.25 -8.54 5.79
CA GLU A 163 -15.18 -8.95 6.84
C GLU A 163 -15.98 -10.20 6.48
N ARG A 164 -16.34 -10.35 5.20
CA ARG A 164 -16.99 -11.55 4.66
C ARG A 164 -16.02 -12.70 4.43
N ASN A 165 -14.74 -12.40 4.21
CA ASN A 165 -13.68 -13.37 3.88
C ASN A 165 -12.50 -13.26 4.86
N ARG A 166 -12.78 -13.30 6.16
CA ARG A 166 -11.82 -12.99 7.25
C ARG A 166 -10.57 -13.86 7.28
N ARG A 167 -10.64 -15.06 6.70
CA ARG A 167 -9.54 -16.04 6.70
C ARG A 167 -8.76 -16.09 5.39
N VAL A 168 -9.05 -15.18 4.45
CA VAL A 168 -8.39 -15.06 3.14
C VAL A 168 -7.25 -14.03 3.25
N PRO A 169 -5.98 -14.45 3.31
CA PRO A 169 -4.86 -13.54 3.50
C PRO A 169 -4.72 -12.54 2.35
N GLU A 170 -4.98 -12.97 1.12
CA GLU A 170 -4.82 -12.13 -0.06
C GLU A 170 -5.73 -10.92 -0.02
N LEU A 171 -6.96 -11.04 0.47
CA LEU A 171 -7.88 -9.89 0.49
C LEU A 171 -7.44 -8.83 1.50
N HIS A 172 -6.81 -9.24 2.61
CA HIS A 172 -6.19 -8.33 3.57
C HIS A 172 -4.97 -7.65 2.95
N TRP A 173 -4.11 -8.42 2.27
CA TRP A 173 -2.96 -7.89 1.57
C TRP A 173 -3.37 -6.90 0.48
N GLN A 174 -4.37 -7.23 -0.33
CA GLN A 174 -4.90 -6.38 -1.40
C GLN A 174 -5.45 -5.07 -0.84
N THR A 175 -6.11 -5.13 0.33
CA THR A 175 -6.60 -3.94 1.02
C THR A 175 -5.45 -3.04 1.47
N GLY A 176 -4.35 -3.61 1.99
CA GLY A 176 -3.14 -2.83 2.29
C GLY A 176 -2.51 -2.22 1.04
N TYR A 177 -2.39 -3.01 -0.03
CA TYR A 177 -1.85 -2.55 -1.31
C TYR A 177 -2.70 -1.43 -1.92
N PHE A 178 -4.02 -1.51 -1.80
CA PHE A 178 -4.95 -0.46 -2.21
C PHE A 178 -4.63 0.88 -1.53
N PHE A 179 -4.48 0.91 -0.20
CA PHE A 179 -4.20 2.16 0.52
C PHE A 179 -2.82 2.72 0.19
N GLY A 180 -1.80 1.87 0.06
CA GLY A 180 -0.46 2.31 -0.32
C GLY A 180 -0.38 2.85 -1.75
N SER A 181 -1.10 2.23 -2.69
CA SER A 181 -1.06 2.61 -4.10
C SER A 181 -2.04 3.74 -4.43
N LYS A 182 -3.34 3.56 -4.19
CA LYS A 182 -4.37 4.50 -4.64
C LYS A 182 -4.31 5.82 -3.89
N ILE A 183 -4.09 5.78 -2.58
CA ILE A 183 -4.00 7.00 -1.77
C ILE A 183 -2.59 7.60 -1.83
N GLY A 184 -1.56 6.75 -1.78
CA GLY A 184 -0.18 7.21 -1.64
C GLY A 184 0.54 7.58 -2.94
N ARG A 185 0.14 7.02 -4.08
CA ARG A 185 0.91 7.14 -5.35
C ARG A 185 0.11 7.59 -6.56
N ALA A 186 -1.19 7.87 -6.42
CA ALA A 186 -1.97 8.44 -7.51
C ALA A 186 -1.45 9.83 -7.90
N ASP A 187 -1.84 10.31 -9.09
CA ASP A 187 -1.49 11.67 -9.52
C ASP A 187 -2.03 12.72 -8.53
N GLU A 188 -3.22 12.48 -7.94
CA GLU A 188 -3.84 13.31 -6.89
C GLU A 188 -3.47 12.86 -5.46
N LYS A 189 -2.30 12.24 -5.27
CA LYS A 189 -1.87 11.71 -3.95
C LYS A 189 -1.79 12.77 -2.85
N GLU A 190 -1.52 14.03 -3.19
CA GLU A 190 -1.48 15.12 -2.21
C GLU A 190 -2.88 15.34 -1.62
N GLU A 191 -3.87 15.51 -2.50
CA GLU A 191 -5.27 15.66 -2.12
C GLU A 191 -5.82 14.42 -1.43
N TYR A 192 -5.56 13.22 -1.97
CA TYR A 192 -6.09 11.99 -1.39
C TYR A 192 -5.53 11.70 0.00
N ARG A 193 -4.23 11.94 0.24
CA ARG A 193 -3.66 11.76 1.59
C ARG A 193 -4.25 12.74 2.59
N ARG A 194 -4.45 14.00 2.19
CA ARG A 194 -5.15 14.99 3.02
C ARG A 194 -6.59 14.55 3.32
N PHE A 195 -7.33 14.17 2.28
CA PHE A 195 -8.71 13.70 2.38
C PHE A 195 -8.85 12.43 3.23
N PHE A 196 -7.81 11.60 3.27
CA PHE A 196 -7.76 10.37 4.07
C PHE A 196 -7.61 10.63 5.58
N ILE A 197 -7.09 11.80 5.96
CA ILE A 197 -6.99 12.25 7.35
C ILE A 197 -8.19 13.12 7.73
N ALA A 198 -8.68 13.93 6.79
CA ALA A 198 -9.80 14.85 6.97
C ALA A 198 -10.71 14.81 5.73
N ASP A 199 -11.87 14.15 5.85
CA ASP A 199 -12.75 13.93 4.71
C ASP A 199 -13.21 15.24 4.07
N PRO A 200 -13.20 15.37 2.73
CA PRO A 200 -13.64 16.57 2.04
C PRO A 200 -15.16 16.78 2.10
N ASP A 201 -15.93 15.76 2.51
CA ASP A 201 -17.36 15.86 2.73
C ASP A 201 -17.63 16.39 4.15
N GLU A 202 -18.20 17.60 4.24
CA GLU A 202 -18.44 18.30 5.51
C GLU A 202 -19.71 17.85 6.24
N ASN A 203 -20.34 16.74 5.82
CA ASN A 203 -21.47 16.17 6.54
C ASN A 203 -21.12 15.96 8.03
N GLU A 204 -22.14 16.09 8.91
CA GLU A 204 -21.98 16.00 10.37
C GLU A 204 -21.29 14.70 10.82
N ASP A 205 -21.43 13.63 10.02
CA ASP A 205 -20.83 12.31 10.28
C ASP A 205 -19.29 12.32 10.28
N PHE A 206 -18.66 13.22 9.52
CA PHE A 206 -17.20 13.29 9.41
C PHE A 206 -16.61 14.43 10.24
N ALA A 207 -17.29 15.58 10.32
CA ALA A 207 -16.88 16.74 11.13
C ALA A 207 -15.39 17.13 10.96
N GLY A 208 -14.87 17.07 9.73
CA GLY A 208 -13.47 17.37 9.41
C GLY A 208 -12.46 16.29 9.81
N LYS A 209 -12.91 15.08 10.15
CA LYS A 209 -12.07 13.91 10.45
C LYS A 209 -12.10 12.91 9.30
N ALA A 210 -11.22 11.93 9.38
CA ALA A 210 -11.20 10.80 8.46
C ALA A 210 -12.52 10.00 8.51
N ASP A 211 -12.87 9.37 7.39
CA ASP A 211 -14.00 8.45 7.33
C ASP A 211 -13.79 7.29 8.34
N PRO A 212 -14.63 7.14 9.38
CA PRO A 212 -14.40 6.20 10.46
C PRO A 212 -14.53 4.74 10.03
N GLU A 213 -15.19 4.44 8.91
CA GLU A 213 -15.25 3.07 8.37
C GLU A 213 -13.93 2.67 7.72
N ILE A 214 -13.15 3.64 7.24
CA ILE A 214 -11.92 3.42 6.47
C ILE A 214 -10.68 3.66 7.34
N ASN A 215 -10.65 4.76 8.09
CA ASN A 215 -9.51 5.22 8.88
C ASN A 215 -9.97 5.76 10.25
N PRO A 216 -10.46 4.89 11.15
CA PRO A 216 -11.00 5.30 12.45
C PRO A 216 -9.98 5.98 13.37
N GLN A 217 -8.69 5.77 13.13
CA GLN A 217 -7.60 6.31 13.95
C GLN A 217 -6.98 7.58 13.36
N GLY A 218 -7.41 8.02 12.17
CA GLY A 218 -6.81 9.18 11.50
C GLY A 218 -5.33 8.99 11.17
N LYS A 219 -4.90 7.76 10.88
CA LYS A 219 -3.51 7.43 10.54
C LYS A 219 -3.17 7.77 9.09
N GLY A 220 -1.88 7.93 8.78
CA GLY A 220 -1.42 8.01 7.40
C GLY A 220 -1.78 6.77 6.59
N ASN A 221 -1.96 6.93 5.28
CA ASN A 221 -2.36 5.84 4.39
C ASN A 221 -1.38 4.65 4.40
N TYR A 222 -0.07 4.91 4.52
CA TYR A 222 0.96 3.85 4.58
C TYR A 222 0.97 3.12 5.92
N GLU A 223 0.62 3.80 7.01
CA GLU A 223 0.44 3.15 8.32
C GLU A 223 -0.81 2.26 8.31
N VAL A 224 -1.91 2.73 7.73
CA VAL A 224 -3.11 1.90 7.51
C VAL A 224 -2.78 0.71 6.59
N ALA A 225 -2.02 0.93 5.51
CA ALA A 225 -1.56 -0.14 4.65
C ALA A 225 -0.75 -1.19 5.41
N ARG A 226 0.19 -0.75 6.26
CA ARG A 226 0.98 -1.62 7.15
C ARG A 226 0.09 -2.44 8.08
N ASP A 227 -0.91 -1.84 8.71
CA ASP A 227 -1.85 -2.55 9.59
C ASP A 227 -2.58 -3.67 8.83
N TRP A 228 -2.97 -3.44 7.57
CA TRP A 228 -3.57 -4.46 6.71
C TRP A 228 -2.59 -5.56 6.30
N PHE A 229 -1.35 -5.21 5.97
CA PHE A 229 -0.31 -6.22 5.68
C PHE A 229 0.00 -7.09 6.90
N LEU A 230 0.01 -6.52 8.11
CA LEU A 230 0.20 -7.28 9.34
C LEU A 230 -0.94 -8.28 9.57
N LYS A 231 -2.20 -7.91 9.26
CA LYS A 231 -3.34 -8.85 9.28
C LYS A 231 -3.14 -10.00 8.29
N ALA A 232 -2.67 -9.71 7.08
CA ALA A 232 -2.37 -10.73 6.08
C ALA A 232 -1.24 -11.68 6.54
N ASN A 233 -0.14 -11.12 7.05
CA ASN A 233 0.99 -11.88 7.60
C ASN A 233 0.55 -12.80 8.74
N ALA A 234 -0.30 -12.30 9.66
CA ALA A 234 -0.82 -13.10 10.78
C ALA A 234 -1.60 -14.33 10.29
N LEU A 235 -2.39 -14.20 9.21
CA LEU A 235 -3.11 -15.33 8.63
C LEU A 235 -2.13 -16.34 7.99
N VAL A 236 -1.18 -15.89 7.19
CA VAL A 236 -0.22 -16.79 6.52
C VAL A 236 0.67 -17.53 7.52
N THR A 237 1.19 -16.81 8.52
CA THR A 237 2.02 -17.40 9.59
C THR A 237 1.25 -18.39 10.46
N SER A 238 -0.08 -18.23 10.60
CA SER A 238 -0.95 -19.22 11.26
C SER A 238 -1.18 -20.53 10.47
N GLY A 239 -0.63 -20.63 9.26
CA GLY A 239 -0.73 -21.80 8.39
C GLY A 239 -1.79 -21.68 7.30
N ARG A 240 -2.35 -20.48 7.06
CA ARG A 240 -3.25 -20.26 5.92
C ARG A 240 -2.45 -20.12 4.64
N GLU A 241 -2.82 -20.90 3.64
CA GLU A 241 -2.27 -20.77 2.30
C GLU A 241 -2.84 -19.56 1.59
N GLN A 242 -2.03 -18.97 0.73
CA GLN A 242 -2.41 -17.94 -0.21
C GLN A 242 -1.70 -18.20 -1.54
N HIS A 243 -2.27 -17.70 -2.63
CA HIS A 243 -1.91 -18.12 -3.99
C HIS A 243 -1.46 -16.97 -4.89
N GLN A 244 -1.16 -15.80 -4.30
CA GLN A 244 -0.79 -14.61 -5.06
C GLN A 244 0.72 -14.49 -5.24
N MET A 245 1.50 -14.83 -4.21
CA MET A 245 2.96 -14.69 -4.23
C MET A 245 3.61 -15.69 -3.28
N ASP A 246 4.94 -15.74 -3.24
CA ASP A 246 5.64 -16.54 -2.23
C ASP A 246 5.51 -15.90 -0.84
N GLU A 247 5.47 -16.72 0.21
CA GLU A 247 5.37 -16.26 1.59
C GLU A 247 6.46 -15.24 1.97
N PRO A 248 7.76 -15.47 1.68
CA PRO A 248 8.80 -14.48 1.94
C PRO A 248 8.54 -13.09 1.33
N LEU A 249 7.86 -13.02 0.18
CA LEU A 249 7.52 -11.75 -0.47
C LEU A 249 6.37 -11.07 0.25
N LEU A 250 5.32 -11.82 0.59
CA LEU A 250 4.17 -11.29 1.32
C LEU A 250 4.58 -10.71 2.68
N LEU A 251 5.49 -11.41 3.38
CA LEU A 251 5.95 -11.01 4.71
C LEU A 251 6.77 -9.70 4.71
N ALA A 252 7.28 -9.26 3.55
CA ALA A 252 8.06 -8.02 3.41
C ALA A 252 7.22 -6.74 3.42
N TYR A 253 5.91 -6.84 3.18
CA TYR A 253 5.07 -5.67 2.91
C TYR A 253 4.87 -4.73 4.11
N PRO A 254 4.77 -5.19 5.37
CA PRO A 254 4.72 -4.28 6.51
C PRO A 254 5.94 -3.37 6.60
N SER A 255 7.16 -3.91 6.42
CA SER A 255 8.39 -3.12 6.42
C SER A 255 8.51 -2.27 5.15
N SER A 256 8.05 -2.77 4.01
CA SER A 256 7.99 -1.99 2.76
C SER A 256 7.10 -0.75 2.89
N ALA A 257 5.98 -0.86 3.61
CA ALA A 257 5.07 0.25 3.82
C ALA A 257 5.72 1.38 4.64
N LEU A 258 6.66 1.07 5.55
CA LEU A 258 7.43 2.10 6.28
C LEU A 258 8.45 2.80 5.40
N ILE A 259 9.08 2.09 4.46
CA ILE A 259 9.95 2.70 3.44
C ILE A 259 9.14 3.66 2.57
N ASP A 260 7.95 3.24 2.16
CA ASP A 260 7.04 4.07 1.37
C ASP A 260 6.56 5.30 2.15
N HIS A 261 6.27 5.13 3.45
CA HIS A 261 5.92 6.22 4.35
C HIS A 261 7.06 7.25 4.50
N ALA A 262 8.29 6.79 4.76
CA ALA A 262 9.45 7.67 4.88
C ALA A 262 9.74 8.42 3.57
N THR A 263 9.60 7.71 2.43
CA THR A 263 9.71 8.33 1.10
C THR A 263 8.67 9.43 0.92
N ALA A 264 7.42 9.18 1.30
CA ALA A 264 6.35 10.15 1.15
C ALA A 264 6.56 11.42 1.98
N ILE A 265 6.97 11.30 3.26
CA ILE A 265 7.29 12.47 4.10
C ILE A 265 8.43 13.29 3.49
N GLN A 266 9.44 12.60 2.95
CA GLN A 266 10.59 13.25 2.33
C GLN A 266 10.21 13.99 1.04
N ASP A 267 9.36 13.38 0.21
CA ASP A 267 8.89 13.96 -1.04
C ASP A 267 7.94 15.15 -0.82
N ASP A 268 7.13 15.11 0.24
CA ASP A 268 6.21 16.19 0.60
C ASP A 268 6.94 17.47 1.04
N GLY A 269 8.15 17.33 1.59
CA GLY A 269 8.98 18.45 2.03
C GLY A 269 8.44 19.19 3.27
N VAL A 270 9.06 20.34 3.58
CA VAL A 270 8.72 21.13 4.77
C VAL A 270 7.33 21.71 4.63
N GLN A 271 6.46 21.37 5.59
CA GLN A 271 5.11 21.90 5.70
C GLN A 271 5.09 22.98 6.80
N PRO A 272 4.58 24.19 6.52
CA PRO A 272 4.41 25.24 7.53
C PRO A 272 3.53 24.77 8.69
N ASP A 273 3.70 25.39 9.86
CA ASP A 273 2.91 25.07 11.04
C ASP A 273 1.40 25.20 10.77
N GLY A 274 0.62 24.20 11.18
CA GLY A 274 -0.81 24.11 10.90
C GLY A 274 -1.21 23.77 9.45
N MET A 275 -0.25 23.53 8.55
CA MET A 275 -0.47 23.15 7.15
C MET A 275 -0.03 21.71 6.86
N GLU A 276 -0.29 20.79 7.78
CA GLU A 276 0.01 19.38 7.55
C GLU A 276 -0.80 18.86 6.35
N LEU A 277 -0.13 18.33 5.33
CA LEU A 277 -0.70 17.88 4.06
C LEU A 277 -1.39 18.98 3.23
N ALA A 278 -0.98 20.25 3.35
CA ALA A 278 -1.41 21.31 2.43
C ALA A 278 -0.89 21.07 1.00
N ARG A 279 -1.57 21.66 0.00
CA ARG A 279 -1.10 21.54 -1.40
C ARG A 279 0.27 22.20 -1.52
N HIS A 280 1.11 21.65 -2.39
CA HIS A 280 2.44 22.26 -2.63
C HIS A 280 2.34 23.75 -3.01
N GLU A 281 1.33 24.14 -3.78
CA GLU A 281 1.07 25.54 -4.15
C GLU A 281 0.77 26.42 -2.94
N ASP A 282 -0.08 25.96 -2.02
CA ASP A 282 -0.46 26.69 -0.81
C ASP A 282 0.77 26.89 0.09
N ILE A 283 1.63 25.86 0.18
CA ILE A 283 2.91 25.93 0.89
C ILE A 283 3.80 26.97 0.22
N VAL A 284 3.96 26.92 -1.10
CA VAL A 284 4.81 27.85 -1.85
C VAL A 284 4.33 29.29 -1.69
N GLU A 285 3.02 29.55 -1.79
CA GLU A 285 2.41 30.86 -1.62
C GLU A 285 2.61 31.39 -0.19
N ALA A 286 2.27 30.59 0.82
CA ALA A 286 2.50 30.95 2.21
C ALA A 286 3.99 31.27 2.46
N LEU A 287 4.90 30.43 1.95
CA LEU A 287 6.34 30.65 2.08
C LEU A 287 6.86 31.87 1.29
N ALA A 288 6.20 32.27 0.21
CA ALA A 288 6.55 33.46 -0.57
C ALA A 288 6.08 34.74 0.12
N GLU A 289 4.85 34.77 0.66
CA GLU A 289 4.34 35.86 1.49
C GLU A 289 5.21 36.10 2.74
N LEU A 290 5.84 35.04 3.27
CA LEU A 290 6.77 35.15 4.38
C LEU A 290 8.06 35.93 4.03
N SER A 291 8.44 36.01 2.74
CA SER A 291 9.69 36.67 2.31
C SER A 291 9.56 38.16 1.95
N TYR A 292 8.35 38.66 1.68
CA TYR A 292 8.11 40.01 1.12
C TYR A 292 7.65 41.07 2.14
N ASP A 293 7.96 40.90 3.43
CA ASP A 293 7.56 41.85 4.47
C ASP A 293 8.64 42.94 4.68
N ASP A 294 8.27 44.21 4.52
CA ASP A 294 9.18 45.35 4.71
C ASP A 294 9.62 45.54 6.17
N ASP A 295 8.90 44.96 7.14
CA ASP A 295 9.19 45.06 8.57
C ASP A 295 10.29 44.07 9.01
N PRO A 296 11.47 44.55 9.47
CA PRO A 296 12.58 43.69 9.91
C PRO A 296 12.23 42.73 11.06
N GLU A 297 11.39 43.14 12.01
CA GLU A 297 11.02 42.29 13.15
C GLU A 297 10.08 41.17 12.71
N LYS A 298 9.12 41.47 11.83
CA LYS A 298 8.25 40.45 11.24
C LYS A 298 9.02 39.46 10.38
N ARG A 299 10.02 39.91 9.61
CA ARG A 299 10.91 38.99 8.86
C ARG A 299 11.64 38.02 9.78
N LYS A 300 12.13 38.50 10.93
CA LYS A 300 12.80 37.66 11.92
C LYS A 300 11.86 36.64 12.55
N GLU A 301 10.65 37.04 12.91
CA GLU A 301 9.61 36.12 13.42
C GLU A 301 9.22 35.06 12.38
N LYS A 302 9.03 35.47 11.13
CA LYS A 302 8.69 34.59 10.01
C LYS A 302 9.80 33.59 9.68
N GLN A 303 11.06 34.03 9.68
CA GLN A 303 12.21 33.14 9.52
C GLN A 303 12.27 32.10 10.65
N ALA A 304 12.05 32.51 11.91
CA ALA A 304 12.04 31.59 13.04
C ALA A 304 10.93 30.53 12.92
N ARG A 305 9.77 30.86 12.35
CA ARG A 305 8.71 29.88 12.06
C ARG A 305 9.11 28.88 10.97
N LEU A 306 9.78 29.35 9.93
CA LEU A 306 10.30 28.47 8.86
C LEU A 306 11.34 27.50 9.41
N ASP A 307 12.26 28.01 10.24
CA ASP A 307 13.31 27.21 10.86
C ASP A 307 12.69 26.15 11.79
N ALA A 308 11.67 26.50 12.57
CA ALA A 308 10.94 25.54 13.41
C ALA A 308 10.19 24.48 12.59
N ALA A 309 9.53 24.86 11.50
CA ALA A 309 8.86 23.93 10.59
C ALA A 309 9.87 22.97 9.93
N TYR A 310 11.05 23.49 9.57
CA TYR A 310 12.15 22.68 9.06
C TYR A 310 12.64 21.67 10.10
N ASP A 311 12.91 22.11 11.33
CA ASP A 311 13.40 21.23 12.39
C ASP A 311 12.40 20.09 12.67
N ALA A 312 11.11 20.40 12.71
CA ALA A 312 10.04 19.41 12.86
C ALA A 312 9.95 18.45 11.67
N TRP A 313 10.07 18.95 10.44
CA TRP A 313 10.09 18.08 9.25
C TRP A 313 11.34 17.18 9.23
N LYS A 314 12.52 17.73 9.55
CA LYS A 314 13.79 16.99 9.62
C LYS A 314 13.69 15.84 10.62
N GLU A 315 13.18 16.11 11.83
CA GLU A 315 12.97 15.10 12.86
C GLU A 315 12.01 14.00 12.40
N ARG A 316 10.89 14.37 11.77
CA ARG A 316 9.94 13.40 11.20
C ARG A 316 10.56 12.53 10.11
N CYS A 317 11.32 13.12 9.18
CA CYS A 317 12.03 12.38 8.13
C CYS A 317 13.05 11.40 8.70
N GLN A 318 13.89 11.85 9.64
CA GLN A 318 14.90 11.02 10.27
C GLN A 318 14.27 9.84 11.01
N THR A 319 13.27 10.14 11.86
CA THR A 319 12.52 9.12 12.60
C THR A 319 11.87 8.10 11.66
N ALA A 320 11.26 8.55 10.56
CA ALA A 320 10.61 7.66 9.60
C ALA A 320 11.62 6.75 8.89
N TRP A 321 12.78 7.26 8.48
CA TRP A 321 13.83 6.45 7.84
C TRP A 321 14.52 5.49 8.81
N GLU A 322 14.75 5.91 10.06
CA GLU A 322 15.26 5.04 11.13
C GLU A 322 14.30 3.89 11.40
N ASN A 323 13.00 4.18 11.57
CA ASN A 323 11.95 3.17 11.75
C ASN A 323 11.87 2.22 10.54
N ALA A 324 12.00 2.75 9.31
CA ALA A 324 11.99 1.95 8.10
C ALA A 324 13.21 1.02 8.02
N LEU A 325 14.41 1.52 8.37
CA LEU A 325 15.64 0.73 8.42
C LEU A 325 15.54 -0.38 9.48
N GLU A 326 15.08 -0.05 10.68
CA GLU A 326 14.88 -1.02 11.76
C GLU A 326 13.89 -2.10 11.35
N ALA A 327 12.73 -1.74 10.80
CA ALA A 327 11.74 -2.72 10.36
C ALA A 327 12.23 -3.57 9.18
N TRP A 328 13.04 -3.00 8.27
CA TRP A 328 13.57 -3.77 7.13
C TRP A 328 14.64 -4.77 7.58
N VAL A 329 15.53 -4.37 8.48
CA VAL A 329 16.67 -5.18 8.94
C VAL A 329 16.29 -6.15 10.07
N THR A 330 15.62 -5.63 11.10
CA THR A 330 15.30 -6.38 12.32
C THR A 330 14.02 -7.18 12.14
N ASP A 331 12.91 -6.54 11.77
CA ASP A 331 11.61 -7.25 11.72
C ASP A 331 11.53 -8.21 10.53
N TYR A 332 12.00 -7.79 9.35
CA TYR A 332 11.96 -8.59 8.13
C TYR A 332 13.25 -9.36 7.86
N GLY A 333 14.41 -8.68 7.92
CA GLY A 333 15.71 -9.25 7.58
C GLY A 333 16.12 -10.44 8.44
N ARG A 334 15.81 -10.40 9.74
CA ARG A 334 16.06 -11.48 10.70
C ARG A 334 14.88 -12.43 10.89
N MET A 335 13.78 -12.23 10.17
CA MET A 335 12.64 -13.14 10.22
C MET A 335 13.04 -14.53 9.74
N ARG A 336 12.64 -15.58 10.46
CA ARG A 336 12.78 -16.96 9.99
C ARG A 336 11.75 -17.23 8.90
N LEU A 337 12.15 -16.99 7.66
CA LEU A 337 11.35 -17.18 6.47
C LEU A 337 11.35 -18.65 6.07
N ARG A 338 10.28 -19.11 5.43
CA ARG A 338 10.13 -20.49 4.95
C ARG A 338 10.20 -20.52 3.44
N ALA A 339 11.10 -21.32 2.90
CA ALA A 339 11.22 -21.56 1.48
C ALA A 339 10.00 -22.33 0.92
N THR A 340 9.87 -22.33 -0.41
CA THR A 340 8.80 -23.02 -1.14
C THR A 340 9.10 -24.49 -1.43
N ASP A 341 10.23 -25.01 -0.95
CA ASP A 341 10.58 -26.42 -1.07
C ASP A 341 9.66 -27.31 -0.20
N PRO A 342 9.56 -28.61 -0.50
CA PRO A 342 8.72 -29.53 0.28
C PRO A 342 9.08 -29.58 1.77
N ASN A 343 10.35 -29.34 2.12
CA ASN A 343 10.80 -29.34 3.50
C ASN A 343 10.58 -27.99 4.22
N ARG A 344 10.10 -26.97 3.50
CA ARG A 344 9.86 -25.62 4.03
C ARG A 344 11.10 -25.07 4.75
N THR A 345 12.26 -25.25 4.12
CA THR A 345 13.58 -24.90 4.67
C THR A 345 13.57 -23.46 5.16
N GLN A 346 13.94 -23.26 6.41
CA GLN A 346 14.04 -21.96 7.05
C GLN A 346 15.36 -21.28 6.72
N PHE A 347 15.27 -19.97 6.47
CA PHE A 347 16.40 -19.10 6.19
C PHE A 347 16.10 -17.68 6.71
N ILE A 348 17.12 -16.82 6.68
CA ILE A 348 17.02 -15.38 6.99
C ILE A 348 17.61 -14.56 5.83
N LEU A 349 17.34 -13.26 5.77
CA LEU A 349 17.88 -12.38 4.72
C LEU A 349 19.11 -11.58 5.17
N GLU A 350 19.26 -11.34 6.47
CA GLU A 350 20.49 -10.75 7.00
C GLU A 350 21.67 -11.70 6.80
N GLU A 351 22.83 -11.13 6.45
CA GLU A 351 24.06 -11.87 6.22
C GLU A 351 24.71 -12.27 7.55
N ASP A 352 24.26 -13.36 8.13
CA ASP A 352 24.90 -14.03 9.27
C ASP A 352 25.19 -15.50 8.94
N PHE A 353 26.44 -15.76 8.51
CA PHE A 353 26.86 -17.10 8.11
C PHE A 353 26.77 -18.11 9.26
N ARG A 354 27.01 -17.68 10.51
CA ARG A 354 26.94 -18.58 11.67
C ARG A 354 25.49 -18.96 11.96
N GLU A 355 24.58 -17.99 11.90
CA GLU A 355 23.15 -18.25 12.08
C GLU A 355 22.60 -19.15 10.96
N MET A 356 23.02 -18.94 9.71
CA MET A 356 22.63 -19.79 8.58
C MET A 356 23.17 -21.22 8.67
N GLU A 357 24.42 -21.40 9.13
CA GLU A 357 24.97 -22.74 9.42
C GLU A 357 24.20 -23.43 10.54
N GLN A 358 23.87 -22.70 11.61
CA GLN A 358 23.06 -23.25 12.71
C GLN A 358 21.66 -23.66 12.24
N LEU A 359 20.99 -22.81 11.44
CA LEU A 359 19.69 -23.14 10.85
C LEU A 359 19.76 -24.40 9.98
N ALA A 360 20.84 -24.59 9.23
CA ALA A 360 21.01 -25.78 8.42
C ALA A 360 21.16 -27.04 9.28
N LEU A 361 21.94 -26.96 10.37
CA LEU A 361 22.13 -28.04 11.34
C LEU A 361 20.81 -28.41 12.04
N ASP A 362 20.07 -27.42 12.53
CA ASP A 362 18.79 -27.60 13.25
C ASP A 362 17.74 -28.32 12.39
N GLN A 363 17.81 -28.12 11.07
CA GLN A 363 16.89 -28.68 10.09
C GLN A 363 17.41 -29.95 9.41
N GLY A 364 18.64 -30.38 9.71
CA GLY A 364 19.26 -31.55 9.09
C GLY A 364 19.52 -31.40 7.59
N VAL A 365 19.66 -30.18 7.09
CA VAL A 365 19.96 -29.88 5.68
C VAL A 365 21.41 -29.42 5.52
N LYS A 366 21.94 -29.48 4.29
CA LYS A 366 23.29 -28.93 4.01
C LYS A 366 23.24 -27.39 4.09
N PRO A 367 24.27 -26.71 4.64
CA PRO A 367 24.33 -25.25 4.69
C PRO A 367 24.09 -24.57 3.34
N GLN A 368 24.58 -25.17 2.25
CA GLN A 368 24.37 -24.66 0.90
C GLN A 368 22.90 -24.48 0.54
N VAL A 369 22.00 -25.35 1.00
CA VAL A 369 20.56 -25.25 0.71
C VAL A 369 19.97 -23.98 1.32
N VAL A 370 20.35 -23.65 2.57
CA VAL A 370 19.93 -22.41 3.24
C VAL A 370 20.51 -21.18 2.53
N LEU A 371 21.77 -21.24 2.12
CA LEU A 371 22.44 -20.15 1.39
C LEU A 371 21.83 -19.89 0.01
N ASP A 372 21.40 -20.93 -0.69
CA ASP A 372 20.73 -20.81 -1.99
C ASP A 372 19.38 -20.08 -1.84
N TRP A 373 18.58 -20.42 -0.82
CA TRP A 373 17.33 -19.74 -0.52
C TRP A 373 17.53 -18.29 -0.05
N HIS A 374 18.51 -18.06 0.83
CA HIS A 374 18.94 -16.73 1.25
C HIS A 374 19.28 -15.86 0.03
N SER A 375 20.12 -16.35 -0.87
CA SER A 375 20.55 -15.62 -2.08
C SER A 375 19.38 -15.35 -3.02
N LEU A 376 18.52 -16.35 -3.25
CA LEU A 376 17.34 -16.19 -4.10
C LEU A 376 16.43 -15.08 -3.58
N TYR A 377 15.99 -15.17 -2.31
CA TYR A 377 15.01 -14.23 -1.79
C TYR A 377 15.58 -12.85 -1.52
N ARG A 378 16.89 -12.71 -1.22
CA ARG A 378 17.54 -11.38 -1.20
C ARG A 378 17.47 -10.69 -2.54
N ARG A 379 17.65 -11.42 -3.65
CA ARG A 379 17.48 -10.87 -4.99
C ARG A 379 16.02 -10.57 -5.31
N THR A 380 15.11 -11.51 -5.05
CA THR A 380 13.68 -11.35 -5.40
C THR A 380 13.01 -10.19 -4.65
N THR A 381 13.44 -9.91 -3.42
CA THR A 381 12.90 -8.82 -2.58
C THR A 381 13.66 -7.51 -2.73
N ASN A 382 14.73 -7.49 -3.54
CA ASN A 382 15.70 -6.39 -3.61
C ASN A 382 16.21 -5.98 -2.21
N TYR A 383 16.40 -6.96 -1.33
CA TYR A 383 16.72 -6.73 0.08
C TYR A 383 17.95 -5.84 0.29
N PRO A 384 19.11 -6.09 -0.38
CA PRO A 384 20.31 -5.30 -0.16
C PRO A 384 20.16 -3.85 -0.62
N THR A 385 19.55 -3.63 -1.79
CA THR A 385 19.33 -2.29 -2.35
C THR A 385 18.39 -1.48 -1.46
N ARG A 386 17.29 -2.08 -1.01
CA ARG A 386 16.35 -1.41 -0.10
C ARG A 386 16.96 -1.09 1.27
N LYS A 387 17.72 -2.03 1.85
CA LYS A 387 18.49 -1.78 3.08
C LYS A 387 19.43 -0.61 2.88
N LYS A 388 20.19 -0.62 1.79
CA LYS A 388 21.17 0.41 1.48
C LYS A 388 20.54 1.79 1.32
N ARG A 389 19.39 1.87 0.64
CA ARG A 389 18.63 3.10 0.53
C ARG A 389 18.22 3.63 1.90
N CYS A 390 17.68 2.79 2.78
CA CYS A 390 17.30 3.21 4.13
C CYS A 390 18.50 3.71 4.93
N GLU A 391 19.66 3.03 4.86
CA GLU A 391 20.90 3.48 5.51
C GLU A 391 21.33 4.87 5.01
N ILE A 392 21.27 5.11 3.70
CA ILE A 392 21.66 6.39 3.10
C ILE A 392 20.70 7.51 3.48
N GLU A 393 19.39 7.26 3.39
CA GLU A 393 18.37 8.27 3.66
C GLU A 393 18.23 8.58 5.17
N SER A 394 18.63 7.63 6.03
CA SER A 394 18.76 7.87 7.47
C SER A 394 19.99 8.74 7.86
N ASP A 395 20.95 8.98 6.95
CA ASP A 395 22.09 9.86 7.23
C ASP A 395 21.59 11.32 7.38
N PRO A 396 21.88 12.00 8.50
CA PRO A 396 21.49 13.40 8.69
C PRO A 396 21.96 14.34 7.56
N ASN A 397 23.13 14.07 6.96
CA ASN A 397 23.64 14.86 5.83
C ASN A 397 22.76 14.68 4.59
N MET A 398 22.16 13.50 4.39
CA MET A 398 21.27 13.24 3.27
C MET A 398 19.97 14.03 3.41
N THR A 399 19.36 14.01 4.60
CA THR A 399 18.14 14.79 4.90
C THR A 399 18.40 16.29 4.74
N GLU A 400 19.53 16.78 5.25
CA GLU A 400 19.90 18.19 5.16
C GLU A 400 20.21 18.63 3.72
N ALA A 401 20.92 17.79 2.95
CA ALA A 401 21.14 18.00 1.53
C ALA A 401 19.81 18.14 0.78
N ARG A 402 18.89 17.19 0.95
CA ARG A 402 17.58 17.20 0.27
C ARG A 402 16.79 18.48 0.55
N TYR A 403 16.76 18.91 1.81
CA TYR A 403 16.13 20.16 2.19
C TYR A 403 16.75 21.37 1.47
N LYS A 404 18.07 21.54 1.58
CA LYS A 404 18.77 22.69 0.99
C LYS A 404 18.60 22.74 -0.53
N LEU A 405 18.61 21.58 -1.19
CA LEU A 405 18.35 21.50 -2.62
C LEU A 405 16.90 21.87 -2.99
N ALA A 406 15.92 21.40 -2.22
CA ALA A 406 14.51 21.74 -2.42
C ALA A 406 14.25 23.24 -2.18
N GLU A 407 14.78 23.80 -1.10
CA GLU A 407 14.65 25.21 -0.75
C GLU A 407 15.40 26.11 -1.74
N GLY A 408 16.61 25.72 -2.16
CA GLY A 408 17.34 26.43 -3.20
C GLY A 408 16.56 26.47 -4.53
N LYS A 409 15.93 25.36 -4.92
CA LYS A 409 15.02 25.31 -6.07
C LYS A 409 13.79 26.20 -5.89
N ARG A 410 13.21 26.25 -4.69
CA ARG A 410 12.05 27.10 -4.37
C ARG A 410 12.39 28.57 -4.54
N ARG A 411 13.52 29.02 -3.97
CA ARG A 411 14.01 30.39 -4.10
C ARG A 411 14.28 30.79 -5.55
N PHE A 412 14.89 29.88 -6.31
CA PHE A 412 15.11 30.09 -7.74
C PHE A 412 13.80 30.25 -8.51
N THR A 413 12.85 29.34 -8.29
CA THR A 413 11.64 29.20 -9.13
C THR A 413 10.57 30.23 -8.80
N TYR A 414 10.32 30.48 -7.51
CA TYR A 414 9.15 31.22 -7.07
C TYR A 414 9.47 32.60 -6.50
N MET A 415 10.69 32.79 -5.98
CA MET A 415 11.08 34.07 -5.37
C MET A 415 12.00 34.90 -6.27
N SER A 416 12.55 34.30 -7.33
CA SER A 416 13.62 34.89 -8.14
C SER A 416 14.82 35.37 -7.30
N ASP A 417 15.03 34.76 -6.13
CA ASP A 417 16.19 35.01 -5.26
C ASP A 417 17.35 34.12 -5.72
N PHE A 418 18.05 34.55 -6.76
CA PHE A 418 19.15 33.78 -7.36
C PHE A 418 20.38 33.72 -6.45
N VAL A 419 20.60 34.73 -5.59
CA VAL A 419 21.72 34.77 -4.66
C VAL A 419 21.49 33.75 -3.54
N GLY A 420 20.34 33.77 -2.88
CA GLY A 420 20.00 32.80 -1.85
C GLY A 420 19.83 31.39 -2.40
N ALA A 421 19.27 31.24 -3.61
CA ALA A 421 19.21 29.94 -4.29
C ALA A 421 20.62 29.35 -4.49
N LYS A 422 21.56 30.15 -5.00
CA LYS A 422 22.96 29.74 -5.20
C LYS A 422 23.60 29.26 -3.91
N GLU A 423 23.48 30.01 -2.81
CA GLU A 423 24.06 29.64 -1.52
C GLU A 423 23.55 28.29 -1.03
N LEU A 424 22.23 28.09 -1.06
CA LEU A 424 21.60 26.83 -0.62
C LEU A 424 21.92 25.66 -1.53
N LEU A 425 21.93 25.86 -2.85
CA LEU A 425 22.28 24.81 -3.81
C LEU A 425 23.73 24.35 -3.63
N ILE A 426 24.67 25.26 -3.38
CA ILE A 426 26.06 24.89 -3.06
C ILE A 426 26.10 24.06 -1.78
N GLN A 427 25.50 24.55 -0.68
CA GLN A 427 25.51 23.85 0.60
C GLN A 427 24.87 22.45 0.47
N GLY A 428 23.70 22.36 -0.17
CA GLY A 428 23.00 21.10 -0.36
C GLY A 428 23.76 20.12 -1.25
N LEU A 429 24.40 20.57 -2.32
CA LEU A 429 25.23 19.71 -3.16
C LEU A 429 26.51 19.27 -2.42
N THR A 430 27.08 20.11 -1.56
CA THR A 430 28.23 19.74 -0.71
C THR A 430 27.85 18.68 0.32
N ASP A 431 26.70 18.82 0.99
CA ASP A 431 26.22 17.79 1.93
C ASP A 431 25.91 16.47 1.20
N MET A 432 25.33 16.55 0.00
CA MET A 432 25.10 15.39 -0.86
C MET A 432 26.43 14.75 -1.27
N GLU A 433 27.46 15.54 -1.57
CA GLU A 433 28.79 15.05 -1.92
C GLU A 433 29.41 14.22 -0.81
N VAL A 434 29.26 14.65 0.45
CA VAL A 434 29.71 13.88 1.61
C VAL A 434 29.05 12.50 1.62
N VAL A 435 27.73 12.42 1.40
CA VAL A 435 27.00 11.15 1.39
C VAL A 435 27.42 10.27 0.20
N VAL A 436 27.45 10.82 -1.01
CA VAL A 436 27.82 10.09 -2.23
C VAL A 436 29.24 9.54 -2.11
N ARG A 437 30.20 10.35 -1.66
CA ARG A 437 31.61 9.91 -1.53
C ARG A 437 31.79 8.82 -0.48
N LYS A 438 31.00 8.80 0.59
CA LYS A 438 30.98 7.66 1.55
C LYS A 438 30.58 6.34 0.89
N GLN A 439 29.84 6.37 -0.23
CA GLN A 439 29.41 5.18 -0.97
C GLN A 439 30.33 4.80 -2.13
N THR A 440 31.33 5.63 -2.44
CA THR A 440 32.31 5.33 -3.49
C THR A 440 33.28 4.26 -2.99
N ARG A 441 33.43 3.19 -3.77
CA ARG A 441 34.39 2.10 -3.51
C ARG A 441 35.79 2.48 -3.98
N ASP A 442 36.78 1.69 -3.55
CA ASP A 442 38.19 1.88 -3.89
C ASP A 442 38.47 1.82 -5.41
N ASP A 443 37.63 1.10 -6.17
CA ASP A 443 37.69 1.00 -7.62
C ASP A 443 37.03 2.18 -8.35
N GLY A 444 36.53 3.18 -7.60
CA GLY A 444 35.82 4.35 -8.13
C GLY A 444 34.35 4.10 -8.47
N SER A 445 33.85 2.87 -8.33
CA SER A 445 32.43 2.58 -8.53
C SER A 445 31.58 3.13 -7.39
N ASN A 446 30.36 3.57 -7.71
CA ASN A 446 29.43 4.10 -6.72
C ASN A 446 28.03 3.52 -6.97
N ALA A 447 27.61 2.60 -6.09
CA ALA A 447 26.33 1.92 -6.22
C ALA A 447 25.14 2.89 -6.09
N LEU A 448 25.28 3.98 -5.33
CA LEU A 448 24.22 4.99 -5.21
C LEU A 448 23.92 5.67 -6.55
N LEU A 449 24.95 5.94 -7.35
CA LEU A 449 24.80 6.58 -8.66
C LEU A 449 24.22 5.64 -9.73
N VAL A 450 24.28 4.33 -9.51
CA VAL A 450 23.78 3.31 -10.44
C VAL A 450 22.38 2.85 -10.05
N ASP A 451 22.16 2.56 -8.76
CA ASP A 451 20.95 1.92 -8.27
C ASP A 451 19.82 2.94 -7.97
N GLU A 452 20.15 4.22 -7.77
CA GLU A 452 19.18 5.27 -7.41
C GLU A 452 19.18 6.44 -8.42
N PRO A 453 18.63 6.24 -9.63
CA PRO A 453 18.64 7.25 -10.70
C PRO A 453 17.90 8.55 -10.33
N ASP A 454 16.97 8.49 -9.38
CA ASP A 454 16.24 9.68 -8.90
C ASP A 454 17.14 10.61 -8.07
N ILE A 455 18.09 10.06 -7.32
CA ILE A 455 19.09 10.85 -6.59
C ILE A 455 20.00 11.56 -7.60
N VAL A 456 20.47 10.83 -8.61
CA VAL A 456 21.28 11.39 -9.71
C VAL A 456 20.54 12.51 -10.43
N ARG A 457 19.26 12.30 -10.75
CA ARG A 457 18.42 13.31 -11.40
C ARG A 457 18.28 14.57 -10.55
N ASN A 458 18.10 14.43 -9.23
CA ASN A 458 18.00 15.57 -8.32
C ASN A 458 19.32 16.34 -8.20
N ILE A 459 20.46 15.63 -8.16
CA ILE A 459 21.79 16.25 -8.18
C ILE A 459 21.97 17.07 -9.46
N ILE A 460 21.71 16.47 -10.63
CA ILE A 460 21.90 17.15 -11.91
C ILE A 460 20.97 18.36 -12.05
N LYS A 461 19.68 18.22 -11.70
CA LYS A 461 18.74 19.34 -11.70
C LYS A 461 19.24 20.49 -10.82
N SER A 462 19.79 20.17 -9.65
CA SER A 462 20.34 21.17 -8.73
C SER A 462 21.62 21.83 -9.27
N GLN A 463 22.50 21.07 -9.93
CA GLN A 463 23.70 21.60 -10.61
C GLN A 463 23.32 22.53 -11.77
N ILE A 464 22.29 22.19 -12.55
CA ILE A 464 21.74 23.07 -13.59
C ILE A 464 21.22 24.37 -12.96
N LEU A 465 20.38 24.28 -11.93
CA LEU A 465 19.85 25.47 -11.25
C LEU A 465 20.97 26.33 -10.65
N LEU A 466 22.03 25.71 -10.14
CA LEU A 466 23.20 26.41 -9.62
C LEU A 466 23.91 27.20 -10.71
N GLU A 467 24.22 26.57 -11.85
CA GLU A 467 24.82 27.22 -13.02
C GLU A 467 23.98 28.43 -13.47
N GLN A 468 22.67 28.25 -13.51
CA GLN A 468 21.72 29.29 -13.94
C GLN A 468 21.61 30.43 -12.92
N SER A 469 21.68 30.12 -11.63
CA SER A 469 21.71 31.12 -10.56
C SER A 469 22.94 32.03 -10.66
N TYR A 470 24.10 31.49 -11.04
CA TYR A 470 25.29 32.30 -11.35
C TYR A 470 25.04 33.25 -12.52
N LEU A 471 24.55 32.72 -13.64
CA LEU A 471 24.32 33.51 -14.87
C LEU A 471 23.31 34.64 -14.64
N LEU A 472 22.20 34.35 -13.96
CA LEU A 472 21.14 35.33 -13.65
C LEU A 472 21.59 36.36 -12.59
N SER A 473 22.62 36.03 -11.81
CA SER A 473 23.27 36.99 -10.89
C SER A 473 24.42 37.76 -11.56
N HIS A 474 24.58 37.67 -12.89
CA HIS A 474 25.69 38.26 -13.66
C HIS A 474 27.09 37.81 -13.21
N GLU A 475 27.19 36.60 -12.67
CA GLU A 475 28.45 35.96 -12.28
C GLU A 475 28.81 34.83 -13.25
N LYS A 476 30.11 34.53 -13.36
CA LYS A 476 30.57 33.37 -14.14
C LYS A 476 30.49 32.11 -13.26
N PRO A 477 29.84 31.02 -13.70
CA PRO A 477 29.89 29.74 -13.00
C PRO A 477 31.34 29.28 -12.80
N PRO A 478 31.70 28.76 -11.61
CA PRO A 478 33.05 28.26 -11.35
C PRO A 478 33.34 27.01 -12.19
N GLU A 479 34.61 26.79 -12.54
CA GLU A 479 35.03 25.58 -13.27
C GLU A 479 34.90 24.31 -12.42
N THR A 480 34.98 24.45 -11.11
CA THR A 480 34.78 23.38 -10.12
C THR A 480 33.56 23.66 -9.27
N PHE A 481 32.72 22.64 -9.08
CA PHE A 481 31.55 22.69 -8.21
C PHE A 481 31.27 21.29 -7.63
N PRO A 482 30.51 21.19 -6.54
CA PRO A 482 30.27 19.90 -5.87
C PRO A 482 29.71 18.84 -6.83
N LEU A 483 30.18 17.59 -6.67
CA LEU A 483 29.78 16.42 -7.47
C LEU A 483 30.05 16.51 -8.99
N LYS A 484 30.86 17.47 -9.46
CA LYS A 484 31.16 17.60 -10.89
C LYS A 484 31.87 16.37 -11.44
N ASP A 485 32.90 15.89 -10.76
CA ASP A 485 33.70 14.71 -11.13
C ASP A 485 32.88 13.41 -11.11
N LEU A 486 32.03 13.25 -10.10
CA LEU A 486 31.27 12.02 -9.89
C LEU A 486 29.99 11.94 -10.71
N VAL A 487 29.37 13.07 -11.07
CA VAL A 487 28.05 13.10 -11.72
C VAL A 487 28.08 13.89 -13.03
N TRP A 488 28.53 15.16 -13.01
CA TRP A 488 28.41 16.03 -14.19
C TRP A 488 29.29 15.57 -15.36
N ASP A 489 30.52 15.15 -15.06
CA ASP A 489 31.51 14.68 -16.03
C ASP A 489 31.53 13.15 -16.16
N ASN A 490 30.62 12.45 -15.48
CA ASN A 490 30.62 11.00 -15.43
C ASN A 490 30.31 10.41 -16.82
N PRO A 491 31.18 9.56 -17.40
CA PRO A 491 31.00 9.04 -18.75
C PRO A 491 29.88 7.99 -18.89
N ASP A 492 29.25 7.56 -17.79
CA ASP A 492 28.16 6.58 -17.80
C ASP A 492 26.99 7.05 -18.67
N SER A 493 26.53 6.18 -19.58
CA SER A 493 25.48 6.55 -20.56
C SER A 493 24.13 6.83 -19.91
N THR A 494 23.83 6.20 -18.77
CA THR A 494 22.57 6.42 -18.04
C THR A 494 22.60 7.80 -17.39
N ILE A 495 23.70 8.16 -16.74
CA ILE A 495 23.88 9.49 -16.13
C ILE A 495 23.86 10.59 -17.19
N GLN A 496 24.52 10.37 -18.33
CA GLN A 496 24.48 11.31 -19.46
C GLN A 496 23.07 11.45 -20.06
N GLY A 497 22.30 10.37 -20.14
CA GLY A 497 20.89 10.40 -20.53
C GLY A 497 20.05 11.27 -19.59
N ILE A 498 20.15 11.03 -18.28
CA ILE A 498 19.45 11.82 -17.25
C ILE A 498 19.85 13.30 -17.33
N LYS A 499 21.13 13.59 -17.60
CA LYS A 499 21.63 14.95 -17.77
C LYS A 499 20.99 15.66 -18.94
N LEU A 500 20.99 15.01 -20.10
CA LEU A 500 20.38 15.56 -21.31
C LEU A 500 18.88 15.84 -21.11
N GLU A 501 18.15 14.86 -20.56
CA GLU A 501 16.72 15.01 -20.25
C GLU A 501 16.47 16.17 -19.28
N SER A 502 17.29 16.29 -18.23
CA SER A 502 17.16 17.36 -17.24
C SER A 502 17.44 18.75 -17.83
N GLN A 503 18.42 18.86 -18.74
CA GLN A 503 18.71 20.09 -19.47
C GLN A 503 17.56 20.47 -20.41
N GLN A 504 17.00 19.52 -21.16
CA GLN A 504 15.85 19.74 -22.03
C GLN A 504 14.62 20.19 -21.24
N ALA A 505 14.34 19.52 -20.12
CA ALA A 505 13.25 19.89 -19.23
C ALA A 505 13.43 21.30 -18.63
N TYR A 506 14.66 21.66 -18.26
CA TYR A 506 14.97 23.02 -17.81
C TYR A 506 14.71 24.04 -18.92
N GLN A 507 15.24 23.81 -20.13
CA GLN A 507 15.06 24.74 -21.26
C GLN A 507 13.59 24.93 -21.62
N ALA A 508 12.80 23.85 -21.65
CA ALA A 508 11.37 23.92 -21.91
C ALA A 508 10.61 24.74 -20.85
N LYS A 509 11.03 24.67 -19.58
CA LYS A 509 10.34 25.32 -18.47
C LYS A 509 10.83 26.74 -18.16
N TYR A 510 12.11 27.01 -18.33
CA TYR A 510 12.78 28.23 -17.84
C TYR A 510 13.63 28.94 -18.90
N GLY A 511 13.65 28.48 -20.16
CA GLY A 511 14.46 29.08 -21.21
C GLY A 511 14.16 30.56 -21.48
N TYR A 512 13.00 31.06 -21.04
CA TYR A 512 12.63 32.48 -21.12
C TYR A 512 13.41 33.37 -20.13
N LEU A 513 13.96 32.83 -19.04
CA LEU A 513 14.75 33.59 -18.07
C LEU A 513 16.15 33.96 -18.61
N THR A 514 16.62 33.22 -19.61
CA THR A 514 17.95 33.37 -20.22
C THR A 514 17.93 34.13 -21.55
N GLN A 515 16.76 34.58 -22.02
CA GLN A 515 16.57 35.44 -23.19
C GLN A 515 16.50 36.91 -22.75
#